data_AF-A0A836J9C3-F1
#
_entry.id   AF-A0A836J9C3-F1
#
_cell.length_a   1.000
_cell.length_b   1.000
_cell.length_c   1.000
_cell.angle_alpha   90.00
_cell.angle_beta   90.00
_cell.angle_gamma   90.00
#
_symmetry.space_group_name_H-M   'P 1'
#
loop_
_entity.id
_entity.type
_entity.pdbx_description
1 polymer ?
#
loop_
_entity_poly.entity_id
_entity_poly.type
_entity_poly.pdbx_seq_one_letter_code
_entity_poly.pdbx_strand_id
1 'polypeptide(L)'
;KTEFRTVIKHLHMKGLTPKEIKAEDNVHTTSASAFTTVYNWVNEFKHGRTSTCDAPHSGRPSKQWTSPSEPAPKKAKTVKSAGKVIATDYYAALLDRFNNILKKNAKKKVLFHQDNARVHTYPAPIAKFNEFRYELLLHLAYSPDLTPCDYFRFPNLKKWFGGKRFTTREQLIVETEAYFEESDKSYYSDGLKKLKNRWIKCIELKGNYVEK
;
A
#
# COMPACT_ATOMS: atom_id res chain seq x y z
N LYS A 1 -21.29 -9.89 12.49
CA LYS A 1 -20.70 -9.77 11.12
C LYS A 1 -21.04 -10.96 10.23
N THR A 2 -20.96 -12.20 10.71
CA THR A 2 -21.34 -13.41 9.94
C THR A 2 -22.84 -13.46 9.61
N GLU A 3 -23.69 -13.00 10.53
CA GLU A 3 -25.15 -12.95 10.39
C GLU A 3 -25.60 -12.10 9.18
N PHE A 4 -24.99 -10.94 8.97
CA PHE A 4 -25.27 -10.06 7.83
C PHE A 4 -25.03 -10.73 6.47
N ARG A 5 -23.97 -11.55 6.34
CA ARG A 5 -23.66 -12.27 5.09
C ARG A 5 -24.63 -13.41 4.83
N THR A 6 -25.11 -14.05 5.89
CA THR A 6 -26.19 -15.05 5.81
C THR A 6 -27.48 -14.41 5.29
N VAL A 7 -27.82 -13.20 5.76
CA VAL A 7 -28.97 -12.44 5.27
C VAL A 7 -28.82 -12.08 3.79
N ILE A 8 -27.66 -11.53 3.36
CA ILE A 8 -27.42 -11.23 1.94
C ILE A 8 -27.54 -12.49 1.08
N LYS A 9 -26.96 -13.62 1.53
CA LYS A 9 -27.00 -14.88 0.78
C LYS A 9 -28.44 -15.36 0.61
N HIS A 10 -29.23 -15.33 1.68
CA HIS A 10 -30.64 -15.72 1.66
C HIS A 10 -31.48 -14.86 0.72
N LEU A 11 -31.33 -13.53 0.80
CA LEU A 11 -32.06 -12.60 -0.06
C LEU A 11 -31.63 -12.69 -1.53
N HIS A 12 -30.33 -12.94 -1.78
CA HIS A 12 -29.84 -13.22 -3.13
C HIS A 12 -30.43 -14.53 -3.69
N MET A 13 -30.52 -15.59 -2.89
CA MET A 13 -31.16 -16.85 -3.28
C MET A 13 -32.67 -16.69 -3.56
N LYS A 14 -33.32 -15.69 -2.96
CA LYS A 14 -34.70 -15.28 -3.28
C LYS A 14 -34.82 -14.45 -4.56
N GLY A 15 -33.71 -14.16 -5.25
CA GLY A 15 -33.69 -13.44 -6.52
C GLY A 15 -33.61 -11.92 -6.40
N LEU A 16 -33.43 -11.36 -5.20
CA LEU A 16 -33.36 -9.92 -5.02
C LEU A 16 -32.06 -9.33 -5.58
N THR A 17 -32.16 -8.12 -6.10
CA THR A 17 -31.02 -7.33 -6.57
C THR A 17 -30.26 -6.70 -5.40
N PRO A 18 -28.97 -6.34 -5.56
CA PRO A 18 -28.20 -5.66 -4.51
C PRO A 18 -28.84 -4.38 -3.96
N LYS A 19 -29.64 -3.67 -4.79
CA LYS A 19 -30.35 -2.45 -4.37
C LYS A 19 -31.52 -2.76 -3.44
N GLU A 20 -32.30 -3.80 -3.75
CA GLU A 20 -33.42 -4.27 -2.93
C GLU A 20 -32.90 -4.85 -1.61
N ILE A 21 -31.83 -5.65 -1.66
CA ILE A 21 -31.16 -6.19 -0.46
C ILE A 21 -30.69 -5.06 0.47
N LYS A 22 -30.14 -3.97 -0.09
CA LYS A 22 -29.70 -2.82 0.71
C LYS A 22 -30.87 -2.06 1.35
N ALA A 23 -32.02 -2.02 0.70
CA ALA A 23 -33.23 -1.41 1.25
C ALA A 23 -33.78 -2.24 2.42
N GLU A 24 -33.77 -3.58 2.32
CA GLU A 24 -34.22 -4.48 3.38
C GLU A 24 -33.25 -4.55 4.58
N ASP A 25 -31.94 -4.45 4.35
CA ASP A 25 -30.92 -4.44 5.42
C ASP A 25 -31.09 -3.27 6.39
N ASN A 26 -31.67 -2.15 5.94
CA ASN A 26 -31.94 -0.99 6.81
C ASN A 26 -33.11 -1.22 7.78
N VAL A 27 -33.94 -2.25 7.57
CA VAL A 27 -35.15 -2.53 8.38
C VAL A 27 -34.87 -3.58 9.47
N HIS A 28 -33.88 -4.47 9.25
CA HIS A 28 -33.70 -5.67 10.09
C HIS A 28 -32.35 -5.77 10.82
N THR A 29 -31.40 -4.85 10.61
CA THR A 29 -30.05 -4.95 11.20
C THR A 29 -29.68 -3.70 12.01
N THR A 30 -29.19 -3.87 13.25
CA THR A 30 -28.73 -2.78 14.15
C THR A 30 -27.48 -2.02 13.65
N SER A 31 -26.89 -2.43 12.53
CA SER A 31 -25.86 -1.68 11.82
C SER A 31 -26.06 -1.82 10.31
N ALA A 32 -26.46 -0.74 9.65
CA ALA A 32 -26.61 -0.71 8.21
C ALA A 32 -25.26 -0.90 7.51
N SER A 33 -25.14 -1.92 6.66
CA SER A 33 -23.89 -2.19 5.95
C SER A 33 -23.73 -1.28 4.73
N ALA A 34 -22.49 -0.94 4.35
CA ALA A 34 -22.26 -0.15 3.15
C ALA A 34 -22.77 -0.88 1.89
N PHE A 35 -23.36 -0.14 0.94
CA PHE A 35 -23.89 -0.70 -0.32
C PHE A 35 -22.82 -1.50 -1.09
N THR A 36 -21.58 -1.04 -1.07
CA THR A 36 -20.42 -1.72 -1.67
C THR A 36 -20.21 -3.11 -1.08
N THR A 37 -20.46 -3.30 0.21
CA THR A 37 -20.35 -4.60 0.86
C THR A 37 -21.45 -5.55 0.39
N VAL A 38 -22.69 -5.09 0.26
CA VAL A 38 -23.80 -5.87 -0.31
C VAL A 38 -23.48 -6.27 -1.75
N TYR A 39 -23.05 -5.31 -2.56
CA TYR A 39 -22.72 -5.51 -3.97
C TYR A 39 -21.62 -6.56 -4.16
N ASN A 40 -20.52 -6.46 -3.41
CA ASN A 40 -19.41 -7.41 -3.50
C ASN A 40 -19.84 -8.83 -3.11
N TRP A 41 -20.60 -9.00 -2.02
CA TRP A 41 -21.07 -10.33 -1.61
C TRP A 41 -22.06 -10.96 -2.60
N VAL A 42 -22.99 -10.17 -3.16
CA VAL A 42 -23.88 -10.68 -4.22
C VAL A 42 -23.07 -11.13 -5.44
N ASN A 43 -22.06 -10.37 -5.84
CA ASN A 43 -21.19 -10.78 -6.94
C ASN A 43 -20.41 -12.06 -6.62
N GLU A 44 -19.86 -12.20 -5.41
CA GLU A 44 -19.18 -13.43 -4.98
C GLU A 44 -20.11 -14.65 -5.07
N PHE A 45 -21.37 -14.53 -4.63
CA PHE A 45 -22.35 -15.61 -4.73
C PHE A 45 -22.75 -15.93 -6.17
N LYS A 46 -22.88 -14.91 -7.04
CA LYS A 46 -23.10 -15.12 -8.49
C LYS A 46 -21.97 -15.90 -9.16
N HIS A 47 -20.74 -15.76 -8.67
CA HIS A 47 -19.57 -16.51 -9.16
C HIS A 47 -19.38 -17.86 -8.46
N GLY A 48 -20.44 -18.39 -7.81
CA GLY A 48 -20.48 -19.75 -7.30
C GLY A 48 -19.95 -19.92 -5.87
N ARG A 49 -19.64 -18.83 -5.15
CA ARG A 49 -19.26 -18.93 -3.74
C ARG A 49 -20.45 -19.40 -2.90
N THR A 50 -20.25 -20.38 -2.03
CA THR A 50 -21.29 -20.87 -1.11
C THR A 50 -21.00 -20.57 0.36
N SER A 51 -19.77 -20.20 0.70
CA SER A 51 -19.35 -19.90 2.07
C SER A 51 -19.62 -18.42 2.44
N THR A 52 -20.18 -18.19 3.63
CA THR A 52 -20.35 -16.87 4.25
C THR A 52 -19.14 -16.44 5.09
N CYS A 53 -18.14 -17.32 5.24
CA CYS A 53 -16.90 -17.02 5.93
C CYS A 53 -15.94 -16.22 5.03
N ASP A 54 -15.13 -15.37 5.66
CA ASP A 54 -13.97 -14.80 4.98
C ASP A 54 -13.04 -15.93 4.55
N ALA A 55 -12.49 -15.82 3.34
CA ALA A 55 -11.41 -16.72 2.96
C ALA A 55 -10.22 -16.45 3.91
N PRO A 56 -9.47 -17.49 4.33
CA PRO A 56 -8.25 -17.28 5.10
C PRO A 56 -7.37 -16.32 4.34
N HIS A 57 -7.21 -15.09 4.84
CA HIS A 57 -6.17 -14.22 4.35
C HIS A 57 -4.86 -14.82 4.84
N SER A 58 -3.89 -14.98 3.94
CA SER A 58 -2.51 -15.08 4.37
C SER A 58 -2.23 -13.80 5.18
N GLY A 59 -2.19 -13.94 6.50
CA GLY A 59 -1.95 -12.81 7.38
C GLY A 59 -0.68 -12.09 6.96
N ARG A 60 -0.59 -10.80 7.28
CA ARG A 60 0.60 -9.99 6.98
C ARG A 60 1.86 -10.75 7.42
N PRO A 61 2.79 -11.06 6.50
CA PRO A 61 4.09 -11.62 6.86
C PRO A 61 4.77 -10.72 7.91
N SER A 62 5.43 -11.33 8.89
CA SER A 62 6.18 -10.58 9.89
C SER A 62 7.22 -9.70 9.18
N LYS A 63 7.31 -8.42 9.52
CA LYS A 63 8.32 -7.49 8.97
C LYS A 63 9.75 -7.82 9.40
N GLN A 64 9.95 -8.91 10.12
CA GLN A 64 11.19 -9.23 10.81
C GLN A 64 11.84 -10.44 10.13
N TRP A 65 12.90 -10.18 9.38
CA TRP A 65 13.87 -11.23 9.05
C TRP A 65 14.48 -11.73 10.36
N THR A 66 14.40 -13.03 10.62
CA THR A 66 15.16 -13.70 11.66
C THR A 66 15.88 -14.87 11.01
N SER A 67 17.18 -14.72 10.76
CA SER A 67 18.06 -15.86 10.49
C SER A 67 18.19 -16.67 11.79
N PRO A 68 18.25 -18.01 11.78
CA PRO A 68 18.35 -18.84 12.99
C PRO A 68 19.55 -18.51 13.90
N SER A 69 20.55 -17.79 13.39
CA SER A 69 21.78 -17.38 14.08
C SER A 69 21.82 -15.90 14.49
N GLU A 70 20.81 -15.08 14.19
CA GLU A 70 20.84 -13.65 14.50
C GLU A 70 20.16 -13.31 15.84
N PRO A 71 20.75 -12.43 16.68
CA PRO A 71 20.13 -11.98 17.91
C PRO A 71 18.86 -11.16 17.64
N ALA A 72 17.88 -11.24 18.55
CA ALA A 72 16.61 -10.54 18.41
C ALA A 72 16.81 -9.02 18.22
N PRO A 73 16.19 -8.40 17.20
CA PRO A 73 16.36 -6.98 16.93
C PRO A 73 15.84 -6.15 18.10
N LYS A 74 16.70 -5.28 18.63
CA LYS A 74 16.33 -4.33 19.68
C LYS A 74 15.32 -3.35 19.11
N LYS A 75 14.11 -3.33 19.68
CA LYS A 75 13.07 -2.35 19.30
C LYS A 75 13.59 -0.94 19.58
N ALA A 76 13.66 -0.10 18.55
CA ALA A 76 13.91 1.31 18.72
C ALA A 76 12.79 1.89 19.61
N LYS A 77 13.15 2.60 20.69
CA LYS A 77 12.17 3.36 21.49
C LYS A 77 11.53 4.41 20.58
N THR A 78 10.26 4.24 20.26
CA THR A 78 9.49 5.22 19.50
C THR A 78 9.06 6.33 20.45
N VAL A 79 9.61 7.53 20.28
CA VAL A 79 9.00 8.75 20.86
C VAL A 79 7.81 9.11 19.96
N LYS A 80 6.62 9.28 20.56
CA LYS A 80 5.45 9.77 19.81
C LYS A 80 5.77 11.17 19.29
N SER A 81 5.91 11.34 17.99
CA SER A 81 5.90 12.67 17.38
C SER A 81 4.50 13.27 17.57
N ALA A 82 4.43 14.57 17.90
CA ALA A 82 3.17 15.30 17.83
C ALA A 82 2.61 15.08 16.42
N GLY A 83 1.44 14.47 16.33
CA GLY A 83 0.87 13.92 15.09
C GLY A 83 0.59 15.00 14.06
N LYS A 84 1.62 15.43 13.33
CA LYS A 84 1.48 16.23 12.13
C LYS A 84 1.13 15.25 11.03
N VAL A 85 -0.18 15.05 10.83
CA VAL A 85 -0.70 14.35 9.65
C VAL A 85 -0.04 15.03 8.46
N ILE A 86 0.64 14.25 7.60
CA ILE A 86 1.17 14.80 6.35
C ILE A 86 -0.06 15.31 5.59
N ALA A 87 -0.23 16.63 5.61
CA ALA A 87 -1.36 17.27 4.95
C ALA A 87 -1.25 16.97 3.45
N THR A 88 -2.38 16.73 2.80
CA THR A 88 -2.42 16.51 1.36
C THR A 88 -1.69 17.62 0.59
N ASP A 89 -1.78 18.86 1.07
CA ASP A 89 -1.11 20.03 0.48
C ASP A 89 0.41 19.91 0.53
N TYR A 90 0.96 19.33 1.60
CA TYR A 90 2.40 19.07 1.69
C TYR A 90 2.86 18.08 0.60
N TYR A 91 2.07 17.04 0.36
CA TYR A 91 2.39 16.05 -0.66
C TYR A 91 2.27 16.65 -2.07
N ALA A 92 1.24 17.45 -2.33
CA ALA A 92 1.11 18.19 -3.58
C ALA A 92 2.32 19.12 -3.83
N ALA A 93 2.74 19.89 -2.82
CA ALA A 93 3.93 20.74 -2.90
C ALA A 93 5.24 19.93 -3.08
N LEU A 94 5.30 18.71 -2.56
CA LEU A 94 6.42 17.78 -2.81
C LEU A 94 6.45 17.33 -4.27
N LEU A 95 5.28 17.01 -4.86
CA LEU A 95 5.16 16.65 -6.27
C LEU A 95 5.57 17.81 -7.20
N ASP A 96 5.23 19.06 -6.87
CA ASP A 96 5.68 20.24 -7.62
C ASP A 96 7.22 20.32 -7.65
N ARG A 97 7.86 20.19 -6.47
CA ARG A 97 9.34 20.18 -6.38
C ARG A 97 9.95 19.03 -7.17
N PHE A 98 9.37 17.84 -7.07
CA PHE A 98 9.83 16.68 -7.81
C PHE A 98 9.74 16.88 -9.33
N ASN A 99 8.63 17.43 -9.82
CA ASN A 99 8.44 17.73 -11.24
C ASN A 99 9.45 18.75 -11.76
N ASN A 100 9.78 19.77 -10.97
CA ASN A 100 10.80 20.76 -11.35
C ASN A 100 12.20 20.14 -11.49
N ILE A 101 12.54 19.14 -10.67
CA ILE A 101 13.79 18.38 -10.80
C ILE A 101 13.74 17.46 -12.03
N LEU A 102 12.61 16.77 -12.24
CA LEU A 102 12.47 15.87 -13.39
C LEU A 102 12.47 16.59 -14.73
N LYS A 103 11.80 17.75 -14.87
CA LYS A 103 11.78 18.51 -16.13
C LYS A 103 13.19 18.86 -16.65
N LYS A 104 14.16 19.02 -15.74
CA LYS A 104 15.57 19.27 -16.10
C LYS A 104 16.28 18.02 -16.63
N ASN A 105 15.82 16.82 -16.25
CA ASN A 105 16.56 15.57 -16.41
C ASN A 105 15.85 14.51 -17.27
N ALA A 106 14.52 14.53 -17.35
CA ALA A 106 13.70 13.54 -18.02
C ALA A 106 13.27 14.03 -19.40
N LYS A 107 13.66 13.28 -20.44
CA LYS A 107 13.29 13.55 -21.86
C LYS A 107 12.16 12.64 -22.36
N LYS A 108 11.61 11.79 -21.50
CA LYS A 108 10.62 10.75 -21.84
C LYS A 108 9.41 10.84 -20.91
N LYS A 109 8.31 10.21 -21.34
CA LYS A 109 7.11 10.03 -20.53
C LYS A 109 7.46 9.37 -19.19
N VAL A 110 6.91 9.90 -18.10
CA VAL A 110 7.18 9.42 -16.74
C VAL A 110 6.06 8.47 -16.30
N LEU A 111 6.45 7.24 -15.91
CA LEU A 111 5.58 6.31 -15.21
C LEU A 111 5.82 6.50 -13.70
N PHE A 112 4.76 6.79 -12.95
CA PHE A 112 4.84 7.06 -11.52
C PHE A 112 4.24 5.89 -10.73
N HIS A 113 5.00 5.35 -9.78
CA HIS A 113 4.54 4.27 -8.89
C HIS A 113 4.53 4.74 -7.44
N GLN A 114 3.39 4.60 -6.78
CA GLN A 114 3.20 4.87 -5.36
C GLN A 114 2.21 3.88 -4.76
N ASP A 115 2.22 3.76 -3.43
CA ASP A 115 1.24 2.95 -2.71
C ASP A 115 -0.11 3.69 -2.58
N ASN A 116 -1.15 2.95 -2.22
CA ASN A 116 -2.52 3.46 -2.05
C ASN A 116 -2.74 4.18 -0.71
N ALA A 117 -1.72 4.83 -0.15
CA ALA A 117 -1.88 5.62 1.06
C ALA A 117 -2.96 6.70 0.85
N ARG A 118 -3.73 7.01 1.90
CA ARG A 118 -4.85 7.96 1.81
C ARG A 118 -4.45 9.32 1.23
N VAL A 119 -3.26 9.80 1.58
CA VAL A 119 -2.75 11.09 1.09
C VAL A 119 -2.41 11.07 -0.40
N HIS A 120 -2.09 9.90 -0.98
CA HIS A 120 -1.75 9.75 -2.39
C HIS A 120 -2.97 9.63 -3.31
N THR A 121 -4.12 9.21 -2.75
CA THR A 121 -5.38 8.97 -3.48
C THR A 121 -6.33 10.16 -3.44
N TYR A 122 -5.96 11.23 -2.73
CA TYR A 122 -6.79 12.44 -2.64
C TYR A 122 -6.80 13.22 -3.97
N PRO A 123 -7.85 14.01 -4.27
CA PRO A 123 -7.94 14.77 -5.52
C PRO A 123 -6.75 15.68 -5.84
N ALA A 124 -6.15 16.36 -4.86
CA ALA A 124 -5.10 17.34 -5.15
C ALA A 124 -3.82 16.72 -5.75
N PRO A 125 -3.25 15.62 -5.21
CA PRO A 125 -2.15 14.90 -5.86
C PRO A 125 -2.53 14.29 -7.21
N ILE A 126 -3.74 13.75 -7.35
CA ILE A 126 -4.23 13.22 -8.62
C ILE A 126 -4.31 14.31 -9.70
N ALA A 127 -4.79 15.50 -9.34
CA ALA A 127 -4.79 16.66 -10.23
C ALA A 127 -3.36 17.04 -10.68
N LYS A 128 -2.38 16.98 -9.77
CA LYS A 128 -0.96 17.21 -10.11
C LYS A 128 -0.42 16.18 -11.09
N PHE A 129 -0.70 14.89 -10.93
CA PHE A 129 -0.27 13.88 -11.90
C PHE A 129 -0.85 14.13 -13.31
N ASN A 130 -2.11 14.56 -13.38
CA ASN A 130 -2.75 14.93 -14.65
C ASN A 130 -2.10 16.18 -15.27
N GLU A 131 -1.84 17.22 -14.45
CA GLU A 131 -1.14 18.44 -14.86
C GLU A 131 0.25 18.12 -15.43
N PHE A 132 0.99 17.23 -14.77
CA PHE A 132 2.35 16.85 -15.16
C PHE A 132 2.41 15.81 -16.28
N ARG A 133 1.26 15.29 -16.72
CA ARG A 133 1.14 14.21 -17.70
C ARG A 133 1.88 12.94 -17.28
N TYR A 134 1.92 12.66 -15.99
CA TYR A 134 2.49 11.42 -15.46
C TYR A 134 1.46 10.31 -15.59
N GLU A 135 1.90 9.13 -15.99
CA GLU A 135 1.06 7.93 -15.98
C GLU A 135 1.22 7.23 -14.63
N LEU A 136 0.16 7.28 -13.83
CA LEU A 136 0.13 6.63 -12.53
C LEU A 136 -0.08 5.13 -12.72
N LEU A 137 0.89 4.32 -12.28
CA LEU A 137 0.79 2.87 -12.30
C LEU A 137 -0.21 2.41 -11.23
N LEU A 138 -1.08 1.48 -11.61
CA LEU A 138 -2.01 0.85 -10.69
C LEU A 138 -1.24 0.08 -9.62
N HIS A 139 -1.60 0.28 -8.35
CA HIS A 139 -1.04 -0.45 -7.23
C HIS A 139 -2.13 -1.23 -6.49
N LEU A 140 -1.82 -2.46 -6.07
CA LEU A 140 -2.74 -3.30 -5.31
C LEU A 140 -2.81 -2.84 -3.85
N ALA A 141 -3.99 -2.95 -3.24
CA ALA A 141 -4.15 -2.63 -1.83
C ALA A 141 -3.34 -3.61 -0.97
N TYR A 142 -2.62 -3.08 0.04
CA TYR A 142 -1.87 -3.87 1.01
C TYR A 142 -0.74 -4.74 0.42
N SER A 143 -0.08 -4.28 -0.65
CA SER A 143 1.02 -5.00 -1.33
C SER A 143 2.39 -4.31 -1.18
N PRO A 144 2.91 -4.16 0.06
CA PRO A 144 4.24 -3.55 0.28
C PRO A 144 5.36 -4.36 -0.38
N ASP A 145 5.18 -5.66 -0.56
CA ASP A 145 6.07 -6.56 -1.30
C ASP A 145 6.16 -6.24 -2.79
N LEU A 146 5.28 -5.38 -3.32
CA LEU A 146 5.28 -4.85 -4.68
C LEU A 146 5.72 -3.37 -4.75
N THR A 147 6.12 -2.76 -3.62
CA THR A 147 6.59 -1.38 -3.58
C THR A 147 8.10 -1.32 -3.40
N PRO A 148 8.88 -0.80 -4.38
CA PRO A 148 10.34 -0.73 -4.28
C PRO A 148 10.86 0.01 -3.05
N CYS A 149 10.13 1.00 -2.56
CA CYS A 149 10.48 1.68 -1.32
C CYS A 149 10.42 0.73 -0.11
N ASP A 150 9.39 -0.10 -0.02
CA ASP A 150 9.14 -0.99 1.11
C ASP A 150 10.03 -2.23 1.11
N TYR A 151 10.18 -2.90 -0.03
CA TYR A 151 10.94 -4.16 -0.08
C TYR A 151 12.45 -3.97 -0.30
N PHE A 152 12.89 -2.81 -0.80
CA PHE A 152 14.30 -2.58 -1.16
C PHE A 152 14.91 -1.39 -0.44
N ARG A 153 14.39 -0.17 -0.66
CA ARG A 153 15.03 1.06 -0.15
C ARG A 153 15.04 1.12 1.38
N PHE A 154 13.89 0.99 2.03
CA PHE A 154 13.80 1.14 3.48
C PHE A 154 14.55 0.05 4.26
N PRO A 155 14.55 -1.24 3.86
CA PRO A 155 15.41 -2.25 4.47
C PRO A 155 16.89 -1.90 4.43
N ASN A 156 17.41 -1.45 3.27
CA ASN A 156 18.81 -1.05 3.14
C ASN A 156 19.13 0.21 3.94
N LEU A 157 18.23 1.19 3.95
CA LEU A 157 18.37 2.39 4.78
C LEU A 157 18.38 2.05 6.28
N LYS A 158 17.55 1.09 6.72
CA LYS A 158 17.58 0.61 8.11
C LYS A 158 18.90 -0.05 8.47
N LYS A 159 19.48 -0.83 7.55
CA LYS A 159 20.81 -1.42 7.75
C LYS A 159 21.87 -0.32 7.86
N TRP A 160 21.80 0.70 7.01
CA TRP A 160 22.68 1.87 7.05
C TRP A 160 22.64 2.63 8.38
N PHE A 161 21.44 2.80 8.95
CA PHE A 161 21.26 3.40 10.28
C PHE A 161 21.51 2.44 11.45
N GLY A 162 21.79 1.16 11.17
CA GLY A 162 22.05 0.16 12.20
C GLY A 162 23.18 0.61 13.13
N GLY A 163 22.91 0.65 14.43
CA GLY A 163 23.91 1.04 15.45
C GLY A 163 24.14 2.54 15.59
N LYS A 164 23.63 3.38 14.69
CA LYS A 164 23.77 4.84 14.78
C LYS A 164 22.74 5.44 15.75
N ARG A 165 23.14 6.50 16.46
CA ARG A 165 22.26 7.27 17.34
C ARG A 165 22.29 8.73 16.91
N PHE A 166 21.11 9.30 16.70
CA PHE A 166 20.94 10.70 16.32
C PHE A 166 20.30 11.45 17.49
N THR A 167 20.91 12.55 17.91
CA THR A 167 20.37 13.40 18.97
C THR A 167 19.58 14.57 18.42
N THR A 168 19.83 14.95 17.16
CA THR A 168 19.12 16.04 16.46
C THR A 168 18.56 15.60 15.13
N ARG A 169 17.61 16.37 14.60
CA ARG A 169 17.01 16.13 13.29
C ARG A 169 18.03 16.38 12.17
N GLU A 170 18.89 17.35 12.36
CA GLU A 170 19.91 17.77 11.40
C GLU A 170 20.93 16.66 11.17
N GLN A 171 21.37 15.99 12.24
CA GLN A 171 22.22 14.80 12.14
C GLN A 171 21.56 13.68 11.33
N LEU A 172 20.26 13.44 11.56
CA LEU A 172 19.52 12.43 10.81
C LEU A 172 19.40 12.79 9.32
N ILE A 173 19.17 14.08 9.00
CA ILE A 173 19.08 14.56 7.62
C ILE A 173 20.41 14.36 6.91
N VAL A 174 21.52 14.82 7.50
CA VAL A 174 22.86 14.69 6.91
C VAL A 174 23.22 13.23 6.67
N GLU A 175 22.96 12.35 7.64
CA GLU A 175 23.22 10.92 7.48
C GLU A 175 22.34 10.27 6.41
N THR A 176 21.10 10.75 6.26
CA THR A 176 20.20 10.30 5.19
C THR A 176 20.68 10.77 3.81
N GLU A 177 21.17 12.00 3.71
CA GLU A 177 21.73 12.55 2.48
C GLU A 177 22.98 11.78 2.07
N ALA A 178 23.90 11.53 3.00
CA ALA A 178 25.10 10.73 2.78
C ALA A 178 24.77 9.34 2.21
N TYR A 179 23.73 8.68 2.75
CA TYR A 179 23.26 7.40 2.22
C TYR A 179 22.83 7.47 0.74
N PHE A 180 22.11 8.53 0.36
CA PHE A 180 21.64 8.70 -1.01
C PHE A 180 22.75 9.15 -1.96
N GLU A 181 23.76 9.87 -1.47
CA GLU A 181 24.97 10.26 -2.22
C GLU A 181 25.90 9.08 -2.50
N GLU A 182 26.06 8.17 -1.54
CA GLU A 182 26.86 6.94 -1.73
C GLU A 182 26.14 5.90 -2.61
N SER A 183 24.81 5.97 -2.68
CA SER A 183 24.01 5.07 -3.52
C SER A 183 24.20 5.38 -5.01
N ASP A 184 24.85 4.46 -5.72
CA ASP A 184 25.13 4.60 -7.14
C ASP A 184 23.89 4.31 -8.04
N LYS A 185 24.04 4.50 -9.35
CA LYS A 185 22.96 4.22 -10.31
C LYS A 185 22.56 2.74 -10.33
N SER A 186 23.50 1.83 -10.11
CA SER A 186 23.23 0.40 -10.15
C SER A 186 22.29 -0.01 -9.01
N TYR A 187 22.48 0.54 -7.81
CA TYR A 187 21.61 0.36 -6.66
C TYR A 187 20.12 0.59 -6.97
N TYR A 188 19.78 1.75 -7.55
CA TYR A 188 18.40 2.06 -7.92
C TYR A 188 17.88 1.14 -9.02
N SER A 189 18.73 0.84 -10.01
CA SER A 189 18.36 -0.05 -11.12
C SER A 189 18.05 -1.47 -10.63
N ASP A 190 18.78 -1.98 -9.65
CA ASP A 190 18.60 -3.32 -9.11
C ASP A 190 17.33 -3.44 -8.29
N GLY A 191 17.00 -2.39 -7.51
CA GLY A 191 15.71 -2.28 -6.85
C GLY A 191 14.54 -2.37 -7.83
N LEU A 192 14.64 -1.69 -8.97
CA LEU A 192 13.62 -1.70 -10.02
C LEU A 192 13.56 -3.03 -10.80
N LYS A 193 14.70 -3.65 -11.12
CA LYS A 193 14.73 -4.97 -11.77
C LYS A 193 14.02 -6.03 -10.93
N LYS A 194 14.16 -5.97 -9.60
CA LYS A 194 13.45 -6.87 -8.68
C LYS A 194 11.92 -6.72 -8.74
N LEU A 195 11.39 -5.55 -9.12
CA LEU A 195 9.95 -5.32 -9.25
C LEU A 195 9.33 -6.24 -10.30
N LYS A 196 9.99 -6.40 -11.45
CA LYS A 196 9.54 -7.29 -12.53
C LYS A 196 9.37 -8.73 -12.03
N ASN A 197 10.37 -9.25 -11.33
CA ASN A 197 10.34 -10.61 -10.80
C ASN A 197 9.26 -10.78 -9.72
N ARG A 198 9.02 -9.73 -8.91
CA ARG A 198 7.97 -9.73 -7.89
C ARG A 198 6.57 -9.74 -8.51
N TRP A 199 6.34 -8.97 -9.58
CA TRP A 199 5.06 -9.03 -10.30
C TRP A 199 4.78 -10.41 -10.89
N ILE A 200 5.78 -11.05 -11.51
CA ILE A 200 5.65 -12.41 -12.04
C ILE A 200 5.25 -13.39 -10.93
N LYS A 201 5.98 -13.36 -9.81
CA LYS A 201 5.65 -14.20 -8.65
C LYS A 201 4.27 -13.93 -8.07
N CYS A 202 3.84 -12.67 -8.00
CA CYS A 202 2.49 -12.31 -7.53
C CYS A 202 1.40 -12.94 -8.42
N ILE A 203 1.62 -12.98 -9.74
CA ILE A 203 0.70 -13.62 -10.69
C ILE A 203 0.68 -15.14 -10.47
N GLU A 204 1.85 -15.77 -10.37
CA GLU A 204 1.98 -17.22 -10.09
C GLU A 204 1.29 -17.61 -8.78
N LEU A 205 1.40 -16.76 -7.76
CA LEU A 205 0.79 -16.94 -6.45
C LEU A 205 -0.68 -16.49 -6.39
N LYS A 206 -1.30 -16.14 -7.52
CA LYS A 206 -2.71 -15.71 -7.65
C LYS A 206 -3.05 -14.55 -6.71
N GLY A 207 -2.15 -13.58 -6.59
CA GLY A 207 -2.32 -12.40 -5.73
C GLY A 207 -1.91 -12.59 -4.27
N ASN A 208 -1.39 -13.75 -3.87
CA ASN A 208 -0.80 -13.91 -2.55
C ASN A 208 0.57 -13.20 -2.45
N TYR A 209 0.97 -12.90 -1.22
CA TYR A 209 2.26 -12.27 -0.90
C TYR A 209 3.45 -13.03 -1.50
N VAL A 210 4.38 -12.28 -2.11
CA VAL A 210 5.57 -12.80 -2.77
C VAL A 210 6.64 -13.25 -1.78
N GLU A 211 6.65 -12.69 -0.57
CA GLU A 211 7.59 -13.00 0.50
C GLU A 211 6.84 -13.47 1.74
N LYS A 212 7.32 -14.55 2.37
CA LYS A 212 6.88 -15.04 3.69
C LYS A 212 7.85 -14.58 4.76
#